data_AF-A0A4Y2CSY4-F1
#
_entry.id   AF-A0A4Y2CSY4-F1
#
_cell.length_a   1.000
_cell.length_b   1.000
_cell.length_c   1.000
_cell.angle_alpha   90.00
_cell.angle_beta   90.00
_cell.angle_gamma   90.00
#
_symmetry.space_group_name_H-M   'P 1'
#
loop_
_entity.id
_entity.type
_entity.pdbx_description
1 polymer ?
#
loop_
_entity_poly.entity_id
_entity_poly.type
_entity_poly.pdbx_seq_one_letter_code
_entity_poly.pdbx_strand_id
1 'polypeptide(L)'
;MELSRQQIRTIMYYEFRNKLCGTECHQKMCESLGINSASYDTVKVWFLKFKAVNFDIEYEPRSGRPIEVDCEQLNQIIDQDRNVSTRTIALELDICQK
;
A
#
# COMPACT_ATOMS: atom_id res chain seq x y z
N MET A 1 -14.31 5.70 17.33
CA MET A 1 -13.71 4.44 16.89
C MET A 1 -12.73 4.79 15.79
N GLU A 2 -11.44 4.50 15.96
CA GLU A 2 -10.42 4.87 14.97
C GLU A 2 -10.27 3.72 13.97
N LEU A 3 -10.57 3.98 12.70
CA LEU A 3 -10.45 2.99 11.64
C LEU A 3 -9.05 3.04 11.02
N SER A 4 -8.49 1.87 10.70
CA SER A 4 -7.26 1.80 9.92
C SER A 4 -7.47 2.34 8.51
N ARG A 5 -6.39 2.79 7.87
CA ARG A 5 -6.44 3.24 6.47
C ARG A 5 -6.96 2.17 5.52
N GLN A 6 -6.67 0.89 5.80
CA GLN A 6 -7.16 -0.24 5.04
C GLN A 6 -8.67 -0.37 5.18
N GLN A 7 -9.20 -0.33 6.43
CA GLN A 7 -10.64 -0.38 6.69
C GLN A 7 -11.40 0.75 5.98
N ILE A 8 -10.87 1.98 6.04
CA ILE A 8 -11.45 3.14 5.36
C ILE A 8 -11.57 2.89 3.84
N ARG A 9 -10.55 2.33 3.21
CA ARG A 9 -10.56 2.02 1.77
C ARG A 9 -11.48 0.85 1.42
N THR A 10 -11.54 -0.16 2.28
CA THR A 10 -12.50 -1.27 2.12
C THR A 10 -13.93 -0.75 2.12
N ILE A 11 -14.25 0.23 2.98
CA ILE A 11 -15.55 0.90 2.99
C ILE A 11 -15.77 1.68 1.68
N MET A 12 -14.79 2.47 1.23
CA MET A 12 -14.88 3.18 -0.07
C MET A 12 -15.13 2.20 -1.23
N TYR A 13 -14.45 1.05 -1.24
CA TYR A 13 -14.63 0.01 -2.24
C TYR A 13 -16.04 -0.60 -2.19
N TYR A 14 -16.54 -0.90 -1.00
CA TYR A 14 -17.91 -1.38 -0.80
C TYR A 14 -18.95 -0.39 -1.38
N GLU A 15 -18.83 0.90 -1.07
CA GLU A 15 -19.74 1.91 -1.60
C GLU A 15 -19.63 2.09 -3.13
N PHE A 16 -18.41 1.98 -3.67
CA PHE A 16 -18.20 1.95 -5.12
C PHE A 16 -18.92 0.75 -5.79
N ARG A 17 -18.90 -0.43 -5.15
CA ARG A 17 -19.62 -1.62 -5.63
C ARG A 17 -21.15 -1.41 -5.60
N ASN A 18 -21.63 -0.65 -4.62
CA ASN A 18 -23.03 -0.20 -4.52
C ASN A 18 -23.42 0.92 -5.51
N LYS A 19 -22.53 1.27 -6.45
CA LYS A 19 -22.76 2.27 -7.51
C LYS A 19 -22.93 3.70 -7.03
N LEU A 20 -22.51 4.01 -5.79
CA LEU A 20 -22.42 5.39 -5.32
C LEU A 20 -21.33 6.14 -6.06
N CYS A 21 -21.48 7.46 -6.17
CA CYS A 21 -20.41 8.34 -6.63
C CYS A 21 -19.53 8.82 -5.46
N GLY A 22 -18.37 9.39 -5.77
CA GLY A 22 -17.38 9.78 -4.74
C GLY A 22 -17.91 10.83 -3.76
N THR A 23 -18.79 11.73 -4.19
CA THR A 23 -19.41 12.74 -3.32
C THR A 23 -20.37 12.09 -2.33
N GLU A 24 -21.23 11.17 -2.79
CA GLU A 24 -22.17 10.44 -1.93
C GLU A 24 -21.43 9.55 -0.93
N CYS A 25 -20.38 8.86 -1.39
CA CYS A 25 -19.52 8.07 -0.51
C CYS A 25 -18.90 8.92 0.60
N HIS A 26 -18.31 10.07 0.26
CA HIS A 26 -17.72 10.97 1.25
C HIS A 26 -18.75 11.45 2.27
N GLN A 27 -19.91 11.91 1.81
CA GLN A 27 -20.98 12.37 2.70
C GLN A 27 -21.43 11.25 3.66
N LYS A 28 -21.73 10.06 3.13
CA LYS A 28 -22.15 8.91 3.93
C LYS A 28 -21.08 8.48 4.93
N MET A 29 -19.80 8.54 4.55
CA MET A 29 -18.68 8.29 5.46
C MET A 29 -18.60 9.34 6.57
N CYS A 30 -18.76 10.64 6.27
CA CYS A 30 -18.78 11.69 7.29
C CYS A 30 -19.95 11.52 8.27
N GLU A 31 -21.11 11.12 7.78
CA GLU A 31 -22.33 10.89 8.58
C GLU A 31 -22.21 9.65 9.47
N SER A 32 -21.64 8.54 8.96
CA SER A 32 -21.58 7.26 9.66
C SER A 32 -20.33 7.04 10.51
N LEU A 33 -19.18 7.53 10.06
CA LEU A 33 -17.86 7.29 10.67
C LEU A 33 -17.29 8.55 11.36
N GLY A 34 -17.81 9.73 11.00
CA GLY A 34 -17.41 11.03 11.53
C GLY A 34 -16.69 11.91 10.50
N ILE A 35 -16.75 13.22 10.72
CA ILE A 35 -16.34 14.30 9.77
C ILE A 35 -14.89 14.16 9.25
N ASN A 36 -13.99 13.49 9.99
CA ASN A 36 -12.56 13.39 9.65
C ASN A 36 -12.11 11.97 9.26
N SER A 37 -13.04 11.09 8.86
CA SER A 37 -12.70 9.70 8.55
C SER A 37 -11.86 9.56 7.27
N ALA A 38 -12.15 10.36 6.25
CA ALA A 38 -11.33 10.49 5.05
C ALA A 38 -11.62 11.84 4.38
N SER A 39 -10.61 12.49 3.80
CA SER A 39 -10.85 13.70 3.02
C SER A 39 -11.53 13.37 1.69
N TYR A 40 -12.28 14.33 1.16
CA TYR A 40 -12.91 14.21 -0.17
C TYR A 40 -11.89 13.89 -1.27
N ASP A 41 -10.70 14.50 -1.23
CA ASP A 41 -9.63 14.21 -2.20
C ASP A 41 -9.16 12.75 -2.11
N THR A 42 -9.09 12.19 -0.90
CA THR A 42 -8.75 10.77 -0.70
C THR A 42 -9.80 9.89 -1.35
N VAL A 43 -11.09 10.16 -1.11
CA VAL A 43 -12.20 9.41 -1.73
C VAL A 43 -12.11 9.50 -3.26
N LYS A 44 -11.86 10.69 -3.81
CA LYS A 44 -11.74 10.90 -5.26
C LYS A 44 -10.60 10.08 -5.87
N VAL A 45 -9.42 10.07 -5.26
CA VAL A 45 -8.27 9.28 -5.73
C VAL A 45 -8.59 7.79 -5.75
N TRP A 46 -9.19 7.25 -4.68
CA TRP A 46 -9.57 5.84 -4.61
C TRP A 46 -10.65 5.47 -5.62
N PHE A 47 -11.65 6.32 -5.81
CA PHE A 47 -12.68 6.10 -6.84
C PHE A 47 -12.11 6.11 -8.25
N LEU A 48 -11.11 6.94 -8.54
CA LEU A 48 -10.40 6.89 -9.82
C LEU A 48 -9.64 5.56 -10.01
N LYS A 49 -8.98 5.06 -8.95
CA LYS A 49 -8.34 3.73 -8.98
C LYS A 49 -9.33 2.60 -9.25
N PHE A 50 -10.46 2.59 -8.55
CA PHE A 50 -11.49 1.56 -8.75
C PHE A 50 -12.10 1.60 -10.14
N LYS A 51 -12.28 2.80 -10.72
CA LYS A 51 -12.71 2.96 -12.12
C LYS A 51 -11.68 2.41 -13.12
N ALA A 52 -10.39 2.50 -12.79
CA ALA A 52 -9.32 1.89 -13.56
C ALA A 52 -9.16 0.37 -13.32
N VAL A 53 -10.13 -0.28 -12.65
CA VAL A 53 -10.13 -1.73 -12.35
C VAL A 53 -8.95 -2.12 -11.45
N ASN A 54 -8.33 -1.16 -10.75
CA ASN A 54 -7.38 -1.44 -9.69
C ASN A 54 -8.12 -1.51 -8.36
N PHE A 55 -8.26 -2.73 -7.84
CA PHE A 55 -8.97 -3.02 -6.58
C PHE A 55 -8.04 -3.36 -5.43
N ASP A 56 -6.72 -3.17 -5.59
CA ASP A 56 -5.80 -3.36 -4.49
C ASP A 56 -6.05 -2.29 -3.41
N ILE A 57 -6.47 -2.75 -2.23
CA ILE A 57 -6.81 -1.92 -1.08
C ILE A 57 -5.53 -1.49 -0.35
N GLU A 58 -4.46 -2.27 -0.50
CA GLU A 58 -3.17 -1.94 0.06
C GLU A 58 -2.48 -0.82 -0.73
N TYR A 59 -1.51 -0.19 -0.09
CA TYR A 59 -0.55 0.56 -0.86
C TYR A 59 0.44 -0.42 -1.46
N GLU A 60 0.67 -0.32 -2.77
CA GLU A 60 1.92 -0.83 -3.34
C GLU A 60 3.11 -0.33 -2.51
N PRO A 61 4.15 -1.15 -2.34
CA PRO A 61 5.39 -0.72 -1.70
C PRO A 61 5.84 0.59 -2.33
N ARG A 62 5.98 1.63 -1.50
CA ARG A 62 6.46 2.92 -1.99
C ARG A 62 7.88 2.72 -2.50
N SER A 63 8.13 3.14 -3.74
CA SER A 63 9.48 3.23 -4.26
C SER A 63 10.36 4.04 -3.29
N GLY A 64 11.52 3.49 -2.95
CA GLY A 64 12.49 4.12 -2.03
C GLY A 64 12.42 3.69 -0.56
N ARG A 65 11.45 2.85 -0.14
CA ARG A 65 11.55 2.20 1.18
C ARG A 65 12.58 1.05 1.08
N PRO A 66 13.52 0.92 2.02
CA PRO A 66 14.39 -0.25 2.07
C PRO A 66 13.53 -1.51 2.11
N ILE A 67 13.79 -2.44 1.20
CA ILE A 67 13.24 -3.79 1.26
C ILE A 67 13.78 -4.42 2.54
N GLU A 68 12.90 -5.01 3.34
CA GLU A 68 13.34 -5.75 4.51
C GLU A 68 14.09 -6.99 4.02
N VAL A 69 15.36 -7.06 4.36
CA VAL A 69 16.24 -8.16 3.99
C VAL A 69 16.29 -9.13 5.14
N ASP A 70 16.10 -10.41 4.85
CA ASP A 70 16.29 -11.47 5.83
C ASP A 70 17.76 -11.51 6.27
N CYS A 71 18.00 -11.24 7.56
CA CYS A 71 19.34 -11.24 8.12
C CYS A 71 19.99 -12.63 8.09
N GLU A 72 19.22 -13.72 8.14
CA GLU A 72 19.76 -15.08 8.04
C GLU A 72 20.32 -15.33 6.64
N GLN A 73 19.60 -14.93 5.61
CA GLN A 73 20.06 -15.02 4.21
C GLN A 73 21.30 -14.16 3.98
N LEU A 74 21.32 -12.94 4.51
CA LEU A 74 22.47 -12.05 4.42
C LEU A 74 23.72 -12.68 5.08
N ASN A 75 23.56 -13.26 6.28
CA ASN A 75 24.66 -13.92 6.99
C ASN A 75 25.17 -15.15 6.24
N GLN A 76 24.29 -15.96 5.64
CA GLN A 76 24.70 -17.12 4.84
C GLN A 76 25.59 -16.72 3.65
N ILE A 77 25.28 -15.61 2.95
CA ILE A 77 26.09 -15.12 1.83
C ILE A 77 27.48 -14.67 2.33
N ILE A 78 27.53 -13.96 3.46
CA ILE A 78 28.79 -13.49 4.06
C ILE A 78 29.64 -14.66 4.58
N ASP A 79 29.00 -15.69 5.13
CA ASP A 79 29.68 -16.89 5.64
C ASP A 79 30.23 -17.77 4.50
N GLN A 80 29.57 -17.78 3.35
CA GLN A 80 30.04 -18.49 2.16
C GLN A 80 31.26 -17.81 1.51
N ASP A 81 31.21 -16.48 1.35
CA ASP A 81 32.34 -15.69 0.87
C ASP A 81 32.43 -14.36 1.62
N ARG A 82 33.43 -14.28 2.52
CA ARG A 82 33.66 -13.08 3.34
C ARG A 82 34.12 -11.87 2.53
N ASN A 83 34.56 -12.06 1.28
CA ASN A 83 35.02 -11.01 0.39
C ASN A 83 33.97 -10.61 -0.67
N VAL A 84 32.73 -11.10 -0.54
CA VAL A 84 31.65 -10.75 -1.46
C VAL A 84 31.40 -9.24 -1.49
N SER A 85 31.19 -8.69 -2.69
CA SER A 85 30.91 -7.26 -2.84
C SER A 85 29.47 -6.94 -2.46
N THR A 86 29.21 -5.74 -1.91
CA THR A 86 27.85 -5.26 -1.62
C THR A 86 26.94 -5.27 -2.85
N ARG A 87 27.52 -5.05 -4.06
CA ARG A 87 26.77 -5.12 -5.31
C ARG A 87 26.32 -6.55 -5.63
N THR A 88 27.18 -7.53 -5.38
CA THR A 88 26.85 -8.96 -5.56
C THR A 88 25.76 -9.37 -4.58
N ILE A 89 25.91 -9.02 -3.29
CA ILE A 89 24.88 -9.25 -2.26
C ILE A 89 23.52 -8.66 -2.70
N ALA A 90 23.51 -7.41 -3.17
CA ALA A 90 22.27 -6.75 -3.57
C ALA A 90 21.59 -7.37 -4.80
N LEU A 91 22.36 -7.98 -5.71
CA LEU A 91 21.83 -8.74 -6.84
C LEU A 91 21.28 -10.09 -6.40
N GLU A 92 21.98 -10.77 -5.49
CA GLU A 92 21.61 -12.09 -4.99
C GLU A 92 20.34 -12.03 -4.11
N LEU A 93 20.13 -10.91 -3.42
CA LEU A 93 18.95 -10.62 -2.60
C LEU A 93 17.84 -9.86 -3.34
N ASP A 94 17.98 -9.63 -4.65
CA ASP A 94 17.02 -8.90 -5.50
C ASP A 94 16.62 -7.50 -4.98
N ILE A 95 17.53 -6.84 -4.25
CA ILE A 95 17.29 -5.52 -3.64
C ILE A 95 17.46 -4.40 -4.68
N CYS A 96 18.32 -4.63 -5.67
CA CYS A 96 18.67 -3.66 -6.68
C CYS A 96 18.52 -4.30 -8.07
N GLN A 97 17.35 -4.11 -8.67
CA GLN A 97 17.12 -4.53 -10.05
C GLN A 97 17.80 -3.55 -11.01
N LYS A 98 18.33 -4.12 -12.10
CA LYS A 98 19.21 -3.46 -13.07
C LYS A 98 18.46 -2.50 -13.99
#